data_AF-A0A7S4QLJ9-F1
#
_entry.id   AF-A0A7S4QLJ9-F1
#
_cell.length_a   1.000
_cell.length_b   1.000
_cell.length_c   1.000
_cell.angle_alpha   90.00
_cell.angle_beta   90.00
_cell.angle_gamma   90.00
#
_symmetry.space_group_name_H-M   'P 1'
#
loop_
_entity.id
_entity.type
_entity.pdbx_description
1 polymer ?
#
loop_
_entity_poly.entity_id
_entity_poly.type
_entity_poly.pdbx_seq_one_letter_code
_entity_poly.pdbx_strand_id
1 'polypeptide(L)'
;WRSAAGSSSPLGRQTARRAAPPADQVMAVGATPQGTAATSAAAIPAGACPRGREPVAAGRGPLLEAEGLDDASFTSFAPLLAASRAYATHSGYRFRSQSFDGIGVAPAQEREAAPMVVSAQRARDSGPRLGAKLRAAPAVREFERRLRAGEVALAAELDEAFRVVLIESVRNMMVSKCKELGMFPPAEASPGVSEEDCAWESGASEPLPVLARRLHNHEMRRRSAAGRVGPEQRRALTAAFLVEFAEHAGVQAPPVPESHQALLAEFSARAAEWAAQHSGDEAQLRGHAGDSAGGSQGTGLGALAGQLRGLASAWWAEDRKSALRAGAEGAGYLGAAVLSSALAGSRLRR
;
A
#
# COMPACT_ATOMS: atom_id res chain seq x y z
N TRP A 1 -13.90 38.14 -39.27
CA TRP A 1 -13.29 39.15 -40.17
C TRP A 1 -13.20 40.49 -39.44
N ARG A 2 -12.07 40.73 -38.77
CA ARG A 2 -11.39 42.03 -38.58
C ARG A 2 -10.16 41.80 -37.72
N SER A 3 -9.06 42.37 -38.17
CA SER A 3 -7.72 42.32 -37.63
C SER A 3 -7.61 42.88 -36.21
N ALA A 4 -6.69 42.33 -35.43
CA ALA A 4 -5.93 43.10 -34.46
C ALA A 4 -4.54 42.46 -34.33
N ALA A 5 -3.56 43.13 -34.94
CA ALA A 5 -2.15 42.95 -34.71
C ALA A 5 -1.74 43.65 -33.41
N GLY A 6 -0.66 43.17 -32.78
CA GLY A 6 0.17 43.96 -31.87
C GLY A 6 0.18 43.48 -30.42
N SER A 7 1.26 42.83 -30.00
CA SER A 7 2.35 43.54 -29.32
C SER A 7 3.45 42.55 -28.94
N SER A 8 4.63 42.80 -29.48
CA SER A 8 5.89 42.16 -29.13
C SER A 8 6.50 42.92 -27.95
N SER A 9 6.61 42.26 -26.78
CA SER A 9 7.45 42.73 -25.67
C SER A 9 8.67 41.83 -25.51
N PRO A 10 9.89 42.38 -25.41
CA PRO A 10 11.10 41.61 -25.20
C PRO A 10 11.29 41.34 -23.71
N LEU A 11 11.11 40.09 -23.28
CA LEU A 11 11.50 39.64 -21.95
C LEU A 11 13.02 39.45 -21.91
N GLY A 12 13.68 40.28 -21.11
CA GLY A 12 15.11 40.21 -20.83
C GLY A 12 15.50 38.88 -20.19
N ARG A 13 16.51 38.22 -20.78
CA ARG A 13 17.18 37.06 -20.19
C ARG A 13 18.10 37.54 -19.07
N GLN A 14 17.65 37.44 -17.81
CA GLN A 14 18.57 37.41 -16.68
C GLN A 14 19.15 36.00 -16.54
N THR A 15 20.41 35.83 -16.96
CA THR A 15 21.20 34.63 -16.67
C THR A 15 21.67 34.70 -15.22
N ALA A 16 20.92 34.11 -14.30
CA ALA A 16 21.39 33.84 -12.95
C ALA A 16 22.43 32.70 -13.01
N ARG A 17 23.72 33.05 -12.94
CA ARG A 17 24.82 32.10 -12.68
C ARG A 17 24.59 31.48 -11.30
N ARG A 18 24.10 30.24 -11.27
CA ARG A 18 24.01 29.44 -10.06
C ARG A 18 25.38 28.83 -9.78
N ALA A 19 25.97 29.20 -8.64
CA ALA A 19 27.23 28.64 -8.16
C ALA A 19 27.13 27.12 -7.99
N ALA A 20 28.16 26.41 -8.44
CA ALA A 20 28.29 24.97 -8.27
C ALA A 20 28.54 24.62 -6.80
N PRO A 21 27.90 23.56 -6.26
CA PRO A 21 28.24 23.05 -4.93
C PRO A 21 29.63 22.37 -4.92
N PRO A 22 30.30 22.30 -3.76
CA PRO A 22 31.61 21.68 -3.64
C PRO A 22 31.57 20.17 -3.94
N ALA A 23 32.64 19.66 -4.54
CA ALA A 23 32.81 18.26 -4.87
C ALA A 23 32.90 17.42 -3.59
N ASP A 24 31.85 16.64 -3.30
CA ASP A 24 31.85 15.65 -2.22
C ASP A 24 32.73 14.43 -2.58
N GLN A 25 33.43 13.94 -1.56
CA GLN A 25 34.32 12.79 -1.58
C GLN A 25 33.64 11.54 -2.15
N VAL A 26 34.16 11.07 -3.28
CA VAL A 26 33.84 9.74 -3.84
C VAL A 26 34.60 8.70 -3.03
N MET A 27 33.92 8.06 -2.07
CA MET A 27 34.46 6.89 -1.39
C MET A 27 34.24 5.66 -2.27
N ALA A 28 35.29 5.24 -2.98
CA ALA A 28 35.32 3.95 -3.66
C ALA A 28 35.40 2.83 -2.60
N VAL A 29 34.39 1.97 -2.52
CA VAL A 29 34.39 0.81 -1.62
C VAL A 29 35.27 -0.26 -2.25
N GLY A 30 36.55 -0.30 -1.87
CA GLY A 30 37.46 -1.40 -2.14
C GLY A 30 37.18 -2.56 -1.19
N ALA A 31 36.93 -3.75 -1.74
CA ALA A 31 36.88 -4.98 -0.97
C ALA A 31 38.29 -5.39 -0.53
N THR A 32 38.58 -5.37 0.76
CA THR A 32 39.82 -5.92 1.34
C THR A 32 39.64 -7.40 1.74
N PRO A 33 40.65 -8.25 1.55
CA PRO A 33 40.58 -9.68 1.86
C PRO A 33 40.94 -10.00 3.32
N GLN A 34 40.62 -11.24 3.68
CA GLN A 34 40.70 -11.91 4.98
C GLN A 34 42.04 -11.76 5.73
N GLY A 35 41.94 -11.58 7.05
CA GLY A 35 43.03 -11.76 8.01
C GLY A 35 42.74 -12.92 8.96
N THR A 36 43.57 -13.96 8.89
CA THR A 36 43.70 -15.07 9.84
C THR A 36 44.37 -14.60 11.13
N ALA A 37 43.88 -15.02 12.30
CA ALA A 37 44.69 -15.22 13.50
C ALA A 37 44.00 -16.15 14.50
N ALA A 38 44.82 -16.97 15.14
CA ALA A 38 44.46 -18.12 15.95
C ALA A 38 44.47 -17.80 17.46
N THR A 39 43.74 -18.66 18.19
CA THR A 39 43.99 -19.20 19.54
C THR A 39 44.34 -18.26 20.71
N SER A 40 43.48 -18.23 21.73
CA SER A 40 43.95 -18.38 23.13
C SER A 40 42.84 -18.90 24.03
N ALA A 41 43.14 -19.99 24.73
CA ALA A 41 42.28 -20.70 25.67
C ALA A 41 42.45 -20.12 27.08
N ALA A 42 41.34 -19.96 27.80
CA ALA A 42 41.35 -19.82 29.26
C ALA A 42 40.17 -20.63 29.83
N ALA A 43 40.52 -21.62 30.62
CA ALA A 43 39.61 -22.52 31.32
C ALA A 43 38.91 -21.80 32.49
N ILE A 44 37.62 -22.08 32.67
CA ILE A 44 36.83 -21.71 33.85
C ILE A 44 36.16 -23.00 34.39
N PRO A 45 36.20 -23.24 35.72
CA PRO A 45 35.75 -24.50 36.31
C PRO A 45 34.24 -24.67 36.33
N ALA A 46 33.84 -25.94 36.24
CA ALA A 46 32.48 -26.43 36.27
C ALA A 46 31.78 -26.14 37.61
N GLY A 47 30.71 -25.35 37.55
CA GLY A 47 29.71 -25.20 38.60
C GLY A 47 28.35 -25.61 38.06
N ALA A 48 27.79 -26.68 38.64
CA ALA A 48 26.52 -27.27 38.24
C ALA A 48 25.34 -26.30 38.40
N CYS A 49 24.53 -26.16 37.35
CA CYS A 49 23.15 -25.66 37.43
C CYS A 49 22.19 -26.63 36.74
N PRO A 50 20.96 -26.80 37.29
CA PRO A 50 20.07 -27.89 36.93
C PRO A 50 19.19 -27.58 35.71
N ARG A 51 18.90 -28.64 34.95
CA ARG A 51 17.66 -28.89 34.17
C ARG A 51 17.25 -27.84 33.12
N GLY A 52 17.84 -27.97 31.94
CA GLY A 52 17.14 -28.34 30.70
C GLY A 52 15.79 -27.66 30.43
N ARG A 53 15.81 -26.39 30.05
CA ARG A 53 14.87 -25.86 29.06
C ARG A 53 15.70 -25.57 27.82
N GLU A 54 15.55 -26.39 26.79
CA GLU A 54 16.09 -26.05 25.48
C GLU A 54 15.53 -24.67 25.08
N PRO A 55 16.37 -23.74 24.62
CA PRO A 55 15.87 -22.58 23.94
C PRO A 55 15.12 -23.10 22.72
N VAL A 56 13.79 -23.07 22.79
CA VAL A 56 12.95 -23.11 21.60
C VAL A 56 13.39 -21.89 20.82
N ALA A 57 14.38 -22.07 19.95
CA ALA A 57 14.73 -21.14 18.92
C ALA A 57 13.38 -20.85 18.27
N ALA A 58 12.88 -19.63 18.49
CA ALA A 58 11.66 -19.16 17.87
C ALA A 58 11.95 -19.25 16.37
N GLY A 59 11.59 -20.39 15.80
CA GLY A 59 11.70 -20.71 14.40
C GLY A 59 10.72 -19.80 13.71
N ARG A 60 11.12 -18.54 13.53
CA ARG A 60 10.75 -17.75 12.36
C ARG A 60 11.32 -18.52 11.18
N GLY A 61 10.65 -19.62 10.85
CA GLY A 61 10.95 -20.40 9.68
C GLY A 61 10.85 -19.49 8.45
N PRO A 62 11.62 -19.77 7.39
CA PRO A 62 11.64 -19.01 6.14
C PRO A 62 10.35 -19.19 5.31
N LEU A 63 9.18 -19.27 5.97
CA LEU A 63 7.89 -19.53 5.33
C LEU A 63 7.33 -18.32 4.57
N LEU A 64 7.94 -17.14 4.69
CA LEU A 64 7.56 -15.94 3.94
C LEU A 64 8.50 -15.62 2.75
N GLU A 65 9.59 -16.36 2.55
CA GLU A 65 10.56 -16.04 1.49
C GLU A 65 10.12 -16.44 0.07
N ALA A 66 9.06 -17.24 -0.07
CA ALA A 66 8.71 -17.86 -1.35
C ALA A 66 7.67 -17.11 -2.21
N GLU A 67 7.05 -16.03 -1.72
CA GLU A 67 5.93 -15.41 -2.44
C GLU A 67 6.17 -13.91 -2.64
N GLY A 68 7.10 -13.61 -3.56
CA GLY A 68 7.41 -12.26 -4.00
C GLY A 68 6.31 -11.62 -4.85
N LEU A 69 6.67 -10.62 -5.66
CA LEU A 69 5.77 -9.98 -6.61
C LEU A 69 5.27 -10.98 -7.68
N ASP A 70 4.00 -10.84 -8.08
CA ASP A 70 3.31 -11.64 -9.10
C ASP A 70 3.61 -11.12 -10.52
N ASP A 71 4.75 -11.54 -11.05
CA ASP A 71 5.21 -11.20 -12.40
C ASP A 71 4.37 -11.83 -13.52
N ALA A 72 3.69 -12.95 -13.24
CA ALA A 72 2.83 -13.62 -14.21
C ALA A 72 1.56 -12.82 -14.57
N SER A 73 1.00 -12.07 -13.61
CA SER A 73 -0.18 -11.23 -13.85
C SER A 73 0.11 -9.91 -14.59
N PHE A 74 1.38 -9.49 -14.65
CA PHE A 74 1.81 -8.21 -15.23
C PHE A 74 3.07 -8.42 -16.09
N THR A 75 2.88 -9.10 -17.22
CA THR A 75 3.94 -9.63 -18.09
C THR A 75 4.87 -8.56 -18.66
N SER A 76 4.34 -7.39 -19.02
CA SER A 76 5.09 -6.26 -19.56
C SER A 76 5.97 -5.64 -18.47
N PHE A 77 5.51 -5.68 -17.21
CA PHE A 77 6.28 -5.31 -16.02
C PHE A 77 7.15 -6.44 -15.42
N ALA A 78 7.06 -7.68 -15.91
CA ALA A 78 7.76 -8.82 -15.33
C ALA A 78 9.27 -8.58 -15.12
N PRO A 79 10.03 -7.96 -16.06
CA PRO A 79 11.45 -7.66 -15.83
C PRO A 79 11.69 -6.70 -14.65
N LEU A 80 10.84 -5.68 -14.47
CA LEU A 80 10.91 -4.75 -13.34
C LEU A 80 10.58 -5.47 -12.02
N LEU A 81 9.51 -6.28 -12.02
CA LEU A 81 9.04 -7.01 -10.85
C LEU A 81 10.06 -8.04 -10.38
N ALA A 82 10.68 -8.77 -11.31
CA ALA A 82 11.76 -9.71 -11.02
C ALA A 82 12.99 -9.01 -10.42
N ALA A 83 13.43 -7.91 -11.01
CA ALA A 83 14.56 -7.12 -10.49
C ALA A 83 14.27 -6.49 -9.11
N SER A 84 13.00 -6.17 -8.85
CA SER A 84 12.56 -5.49 -7.63
C SER A 84 12.10 -6.42 -6.51
N ARG A 85 12.06 -7.74 -6.73
CA ARG A 85 11.50 -8.73 -5.77
C ARG A 85 12.11 -8.61 -4.37
N ALA A 86 13.44 -8.62 -4.26
CA ALA A 86 14.13 -8.49 -2.98
C ALA A 86 13.89 -7.11 -2.32
N TYR A 87 13.81 -6.05 -3.12
CA TYR A 87 13.50 -4.71 -2.60
C TYR A 87 12.06 -4.65 -2.06
N ALA A 88 11.10 -5.24 -2.76
CA ALA A 88 9.71 -5.33 -2.34
C ALA A 88 9.59 -6.05 -1.00
N THR A 89 10.27 -7.18 -0.80
CA THR A 89 10.29 -7.89 0.49
C THR A 89 10.79 -6.99 1.63
N HIS A 90 11.88 -6.23 1.43
CA HIS A 90 12.41 -5.33 2.46
C HIS A 90 11.54 -4.07 2.71
N SER A 91 10.67 -3.72 1.78
CA SER A 91 9.81 -2.52 1.87
C SER A 91 8.36 -2.84 2.26
N GLY A 92 8.03 -4.12 2.43
CA GLY A 92 6.64 -4.57 2.66
C GLY A 92 5.77 -4.36 1.42
N TYR A 93 6.30 -4.69 0.23
CA TYR A 93 5.65 -4.53 -1.08
C TYR A 93 5.28 -3.09 -1.44
N ARG A 94 6.06 -2.11 -0.95
CA ARG A 94 5.84 -0.69 -1.22
C ARG A 94 6.95 -0.09 -2.07
N PHE A 95 6.57 0.54 -3.17
CA PHE A 95 7.50 1.31 -3.96
C PHE A 95 7.68 2.70 -3.34
N ARG A 96 8.93 3.16 -3.28
CA ARG A 96 9.29 4.50 -2.79
C ARG A 96 10.45 4.99 -3.65
N SER A 97 10.23 6.02 -4.46
CA SER A 97 11.30 6.58 -5.30
C SER A 97 12.52 7.01 -4.48
N GLN A 98 12.27 7.61 -3.30
CA GLN A 98 13.30 8.01 -2.33
C GLN A 98 14.16 6.87 -1.81
N SER A 99 13.82 5.60 -2.08
CA SER A 99 14.70 4.47 -1.79
C SER A 99 15.90 4.42 -2.76
N PHE A 100 15.82 5.08 -3.91
CA PHE A 100 16.78 5.01 -5.01
C PHE A 100 17.59 6.30 -5.21
N ASP A 101 17.24 7.41 -4.55
CA ASP A 101 18.05 8.64 -4.52
C ASP A 101 19.51 8.35 -4.13
N GLY A 102 20.46 9.01 -4.78
CA GLY A 102 21.88 8.83 -4.47
C GLY A 102 22.45 7.44 -4.81
N ILE A 103 21.69 6.58 -5.51
CA ILE A 103 22.21 5.42 -6.22
C ILE A 103 22.37 5.86 -7.67
N GLY A 104 23.60 6.14 -8.10
CA GLY A 104 23.94 6.64 -9.44
C GLY A 104 24.66 5.59 -10.29
N VAL A 105 24.50 5.69 -11.61
CA VAL A 105 25.44 5.07 -12.56
C VAL A 105 26.47 6.16 -12.84
N ALA A 106 27.75 5.89 -12.55
CA ALA A 106 28.81 6.80 -12.95
C ALA A 106 28.75 7.00 -14.48
N PRO A 107 29.00 8.21 -15.02
CA PRO A 107 29.05 8.42 -16.46
C PRO A 107 30.06 7.43 -17.04
N ALA A 108 29.59 6.50 -17.86
CA ALA A 108 30.41 5.43 -18.40
C ALA A 108 31.49 6.06 -19.29
N GLN A 109 32.75 5.96 -18.89
CA GLN A 109 33.87 6.12 -19.80
C GLN A 109 33.95 4.85 -20.67
N GLU A 110 33.11 4.87 -21.70
CA GLU A 110 33.01 4.07 -22.94
C GLU A 110 33.25 2.55 -22.99
N ARG A 111 33.88 1.84 -22.04
CA ARG A 111 34.22 0.41 -22.29
C ARG A 111 34.08 -0.59 -21.14
N GLU A 112 33.75 -0.18 -19.93
CA GLU A 112 33.64 -1.12 -18.81
C GLU A 112 32.38 -0.84 -17.98
N ALA A 113 31.80 -1.89 -17.37
CA ALA A 113 30.59 -1.77 -16.56
C ALA A 113 30.81 -0.74 -15.45
N ALA A 114 30.26 0.46 -15.63
CA ALA A 114 30.51 1.57 -14.74
C ALA A 114 30.10 1.18 -13.30
N PRO A 115 31.00 1.32 -12.31
CA PRO A 115 30.66 0.98 -10.94
C PRO A 115 29.48 1.82 -10.47
N MET A 116 28.55 1.19 -9.75
CA MET A 116 27.45 1.91 -9.11
C MET A 116 28.03 2.77 -7.98
N VAL A 117 27.74 4.07 -8.03
CA VAL A 117 28.17 5.02 -7.00
C VAL A 117 27.04 5.18 -6.00
N VAL A 118 27.35 4.91 -4.73
CA VAL A 118 26.42 5.04 -3.62
C VAL A 118 26.80 6.25 -2.78
N SER A 119 25.90 7.22 -2.70
CA SER A 119 26.10 8.41 -1.87
C SER A 119 26.03 8.11 -0.37
N ALA A 120 26.58 9.01 0.45
CA ALA A 120 26.51 8.94 1.91
C ALA A 120 25.06 8.89 2.46
N GLN A 121 24.07 9.33 1.69
CA GLN A 121 22.64 9.24 2.03
C GLN A 121 22.18 7.80 2.30
N ARG A 122 22.90 6.80 1.79
CA ARG A 122 22.60 5.36 1.95
C ARG A 122 23.39 4.66 3.05
N ALA A 123 24.18 5.40 3.84
CA ALA A 123 24.97 4.81 4.94
C ALA A 123 24.12 4.11 6.01
N ARG A 124 22.82 4.43 6.10
CA ARG A 124 21.87 3.81 7.05
C ARG A 124 21.19 2.54 6.55
N ASP A 125 21.35 2.20 5.27
CA ASP A 125 20.76 0.97 4.73
C ASP A 125 21.62 -0.23 5.14
N SER A 126 20.99 -1.29 5.66
CA SER A 126 21.70 -2.54 5.92
C SER A 126 22.22 -3.14 4.61
N GLY A 127 23.34 -3.88 4.66
CA GLY A 127 23.97 -4.49 3.49
C GLY A 127 22.99 -5.23 2.56
N PRO A 128 22.14 -6.14 3.08
CA PRO A 128 21.15 -6.86 2.25
C PRO A 128 20.14 -5.91 1.58
N ARG A 129 19.63 -4.92 2.33
CA ARG A 129 18.66 -3.95 1.83
C ARG A 129 19.26 -3.05 0.75
N LEU A 130 20.49 -2.57 0.96
CA LEU A 130 21.23 -1.78 -0.03
C LEU A 130 21.48 -2.60 -1.29
N GLY A 131 21.97 -3.83 -1.14
CA GLY A 131 22.18 -4.75 -2.26
C GLY A 131 20.92 -4.98 -3.10
N ALA A 132 19.75 -5.12 -2.45
CA ALA A 132 18.47 -5.24 -3.15
C ALA A 132 18.11 -3.98 -3.95
N LYS A 133 18.34 -2.78 -3.40
CA LYS A 133 18.11 -1.51 -4.10
C LYS A 133 19.05 -1.36 -5.30
N LEU A 134 20.34 -1.69 -5.13
CA LEU A 134 21.34 -1.62 -6.20
C LEU A 134 20.95 -2.51 -7.39
N ARG A 135 20.49 -3.73 -7.12
CA ARG A 135 20.01 -4.65 -8.17
C ARG A 135 18.76 -4.13 -8.90
N ALA A 136 17.82 -3.53 -8.19
CA ALA A 136 16.57 -3.04 -8.78
C ALA A 136 16.74 -1.72 -9.55
N ALA A 137 17.70 -0.87 -9.15
CA ALA A 137 17.83 0.50 -9.65
C ALA A 137 17.92 0.64 -11.20
N PRO A 138 18.66 -0.21 -11.93
CA PRO A 138 18.71 -0.10 -13.40
C PRO A 138 17.34 -0.34 -14.04
N ALA A 139 16.63 -1.38 -13.61
CA ALA A 139 15.30 -1.71 -14.12
C ALA A 139 14.27 -0.62 -13.78
N VAL A 140 14.31 -0.09 -12.56
CA VAL A 140 13.45 1.03 -12.12
C VAL A 140 13.59 2.23 -13.06
N ARG A 141 14.82 2.69 -13.30
CA ARG A 141 15.08 3.85 -14.18
C ARG A 141 14.62 3.61 -15.61
N GLU A 142 14.88 2.42 -16.14
CA GLU A 142 14.51 2.05 -17.49
C GLU A 142 12.99 2.01 -17.67
N PHE A 143 12.27 1.39 -16.74
CA PHE A 143 10.81 1.34 -16.79
C PHE A 143 10.15 2.70 -16.52
N GLU A 144 10.74 3.54 -15.68
CA GLU A 144 10.27 4.93 -15.51
C GLU A 144 10.36 5.68 -16.84
N ARG A 145 11.47 5.54 -17.57
CA ARG A 145 11.65 6.15 -18.90
C ARG A 145 10.63 5.64 -19.90
N ARG A 146 10.43 4.31 -19.96
CA ARG A 146 9.45 3.66 -20.86
C ARG A 146 8.00 4.08 -20.56
N LEU A 147 7.63 4.15 -19.28
CA LEU A 147 6.32 4.65 -18.86
C LEU A 147 6.10 6.11 -19.23
N ARG A 148 7.07 6.99 -18.98
CA ARG A 148 6.99 8.41 -19.38
C ARG A 148 6.91 8.57 -20.90
N ALA A 149 7.52 7.66 -21.65
CA ALA A 149 7.42 7.62 -23.11
C ALA A 149 6.04 7.12 -23.62
N GLY A 150 5.14 6.71 -22.72
CA GLY A 150 3.79 6.28 -23.08
C GLY A 150 3.75 4.92 -23.77
N GLU A 151 4.65 4.00 -23.40
CA GLU A 151 4.64 2.66 -23.99
C GLU A 151 3.31 1.94 -23.75
N VAL A 152 2.63 1.59 -24.85
CA VAL A 152 1.23 1.12 -24.85
C VAL A 152 1.02 -0.12 -23.99
N ALA A 153 1.93 -1.10 -24.04
CA ALA A 153 1.81 -2.33 -23.27
C ALA A 153 1.91 -2.08 -21.75
N LEU A 154 2.81 -1.18 -21.32
CA LEU A 154 2.95 -0.81 -19.92
C LEU A 154 1.75 0.01 -19.44
N ALA A 155 1.23 0.92 -20.28
CA ALA A 155 0.04 1.69 -19.96
C ALA A 155 -1.20 0.79 -19.76
N ALA A 156 -1.39 -0.20 -20.64
CA ALA A 156 -2.51 -1.14 -20.54
C ALA A 156 -2.44 -2.01 -19.26
N GLU A 157 -1.24 -2.51 -18.89
CA GLU A 157 -1.09 -3.26 -17.63
C GLU A 157 -1.21 -2.37 -16.39
N LEU A 158 -0.82 -1.09 -16.48
CA LEU A 158 -1.02 -0.14 -15.40
C LEU A 158 -2.51 0.17 -15.18
N ASP A 159 -3.30 0.29 -16.25
CA ASP A 159 -4.76 0.41 -16.15
C ASP A 159 -5.37 -0.80 -15.43
N GLU A 160 -4.92 -2.00 -15.76
CA GLU A 160 -5.37 -3.22 -15.08
C GLU A 160 -4.93 -3.26 -13.61
N ALA A 161 -3.67 -2.89 -13.31
CA ALA A 161 -3.18 -2.78 -11.94
C ALA A 161 -4.03 -1.80 -11.12
N PHE A 162 -4.39 -0.64 -11.70
CA PHE A 162 -5.25 0.33 -11.05
C PHE A 162 -6.64 -0.24 -10.72
N ARG A 163 -7.26 -1.00 -11.64
CA ARG A 163 -8.55 -1.68 -11.38
C ARG A 163 -8.44 -2.69 -10.23
N VAL A 164 -7.39 -3.51 -10.21
CA VAL A 164 -7.15 -4.47 -9.12
C VAL A 164 -7.06 -3.76 -7.76
N VAL A 165 -6.31 -2.65 -7.69
CA VAL A 165 -6.19 -1.84 -6.46
C VAL A 165 -7.53 -1.24 -6.06
N LEU A 166 -8.31 -0.74 -7.02
CA LEU A 166 -9.62 -0.16 -6.78
C LEU A 166 -10.59 -1.19 -6.20
N ILE A 167 -10.72 -2.36 -6.84
CA ILE A 167 -11.57 -3.47 -6.37
C ILE A 167 -11.19 -3.89 -4.96
N GLU A 168 -9.89 -4.10 -4.70
CA GLU A 168 -9.42 -4.46 -3.37
C GLU A 168 -9.72 -3.37 -2.32
N SER A 169 -9.66 -2.10 -2.71
CA SER A 169 -9.97 -0.97 -1.82
C SER A 169 -11.46 -0.91 -1.48
N VAL A 170 -12.33 -1.09 -2.47
CA VAL A 170 -13.78 -1.19 -2.27
C VAL A 170 -14.12 -2.33 -1.32
N ARG A 171 -13.56 -3.53 -1.58
CA ARG A 171 -13.74 -4.70 -0.72
C ARG A 171 -13.36 -4.43 0.73
N ASN A 172 -12.17 -3.87 0.96
CA ASN A 172 -11.66 -3.58 2.31
C ASN A 172 -12.56 -2.58 3.06
N MET A 173 -13.05 -1.55 2.35
CA MET A 173 -14.01 -0.60 2.92
C MET A 173 -15.32 -1.28 3.31
N MET A 174 -15.88 -2.11 2.43
CA MET A 174 -17.13 -2.82 2.70
C MET A 174 -16.99 -3.77 3.89
N VAL A 175 -15.89 -4.53 3.95
CA VAL A 175 -15.56 -5.38 5.12
C VAL A 175 -15.46 -4.55 6.40
N SER A 176 -14.76 -3.41 6.35
CA SER A 176 -14.63 -2.51 7.50
C SER A 176 -15.99 -2.01 7.98
N LYS A 177 -16.86 -1.59 7.05
CA LYS A 177 -18.19 -1.11 7.38
C LYS A 177 -19.10 -2.22 7.94
N CYS A 178 -19.02 -3.43 7.39
CA CYS A 178 -19.74 -4.58 7.95
C CYS A 178 -19.25 -4.92 9.37
N LYS A 179 -17.95 -4.78 9.66
CA LYS A 179 -17.43 -4.93 11.04
C LYS A 179 -17.97 -3.85 11.98
N GLU A 180 -17.98 -2.60 11.53
CA GLU A 180 -18.55 -1.47 12.29
C GLU A 180 -20.02 -1.70 12.66
N LEU A 181 -20.79 -2.29 11.75
CA LEU A 181 -22.20 -2.65 11.96
C LEU A 181 -22.41 -3.97 12.73
N GLY A 182 -21.33 -4.63 13.20
CA GLY A 182 -21.43 -5.90 13.92
C GLY A 182 -21.85 -7.10 13.05
N MET A 183 -21.72 -6.99 11.73
CA MET A 183 -22.16 -8.02 10.77
C MET A 183 -21.02 -8.94 10.29
N PHE A 184 -19.82 -8.83 10.88
CA PHE A 184 -18.63 -9.54 10.43
C PHE A 184 -17.83 -10.09 11.64
N PRO A 185 -17.84 -11.42 11.90
CA PRO A 185 -18.46 -12.45 11.09
C PRO A 185 -20.01 -12.42 11.19
N PRO A 186 -20.73 -12.81 10.14
CA PRO A 186 -22.18 -12.90 10.13
C PRO A 186 -22.69 -13.98 11.11
N ALA A 187 -23.61 -13.61 12.01
CA ALA A 187 -24.08 -14.43 13.14
C ALA A 187 -24.82 -15.71 12.73
N GLU A 188 -25.63 -15.65 11.67
CA GLU A 188 -26.45 -16.78 11.20
C GLU A 188 -26.22 -17.05 9.71
N ALA A 189 -26.34 -18.32 9.29
CA ALA A 189 -26.31 -18.69 7.89
C ALA A 189 -27.45 -17.96 7.15
N SER A 190 -27.08 -16.99 6.29
CA SER A 190 -28.08 -16.24 5.53
C SER A 190 -28.77 -17.20 4.57
N PRO A 191 -30.11 -17.36 4.63
CA PRO A 191 -30.81 -18.32 3.80
C PRO A 191 -30.58 -17.98 2.32
N GLY A 192 -30.12 -18.97 1.55
CA GLY A 192 -29.89 -18.84 0.11
C GLY A 192 -28.48 -18.42 -0.32
N VAL A 193 -27.53 -18.17 0.61
CA VAL A 193 -26.13 -17.91 0.26
C VAL A 193 -25.28 -19.15 0.57
N SER A 194 -24.70 -19.77 -0.46
CA SER A 194 -23.74 -20.86 -0.28
C SER A 194 -22.47 -20.37 0.41
N GLU A 195 -21.80 -21.23 1.19
CA GLU A 195 -20.47 -20.91 1.77
C GLU A 195 -19.40 -20.67 0.69
N GLU A 196 -19.61 -21.20 -0.51
CA GLU A 196 -18.73 -21.02 -1.66
C GLU A 196 -19.03 -19.73 -2.45
N ASP A 197 -20.18 -19.09 -2.19
CA ASP A 197 -20.59 -17.87 -2.86
C ASP A 197 -19.75 -16.68 -2.36
N CYS A 198 -18.84 -16.23 -3.23
CA CYS A 198 -17.94 -15.10 -3.02
C CYS A 198 -18.28 -13.90 -3.93
N ALA A 199 -19.43 -13.91 -4.62
CA ALA A 199 -19.80 -12.90 -5.63
C ALA A 199 -20.29 -11.59 -4.99
N TRP A 200 -19.42 -10.94 -4.21
CA TRP A 200 -19.75 -9.70 -3.49
C TRP A 200 -19.90 -8.48 -4.42
N GLU A 201 -19.22 -8.47 -5.57
CA GLU A 201 -19.23 -7.34 -6.53
C GLU A 201 -20.59 -7.18 -7.23
N SER A 202 -21.30 -8.28 -7.49
CA SER A 202 -22.61 -8.26 -8.17
C SER A 202 -23.76 -7.89 -7.22
N GLY A 203 -23.51 -7.82 -5.91
CA GLY A 203 -24.53 -7.85 -4.87
C GLY A 203 -24.88 -6.49 -4.25
N ALA A 204 -24.48 -5.34 -4.80
CA ALA A 204 -24.77 -4.06 -4.13
C ALA A 204 -26.28 -3.73 -4.01
N SER A 205 -27.10 -4.28 -4.90
CA SER A 205 -28.55 -4.19 -4.81
C SER A 205 -29.18 -5.17 -3.81
N GLU A 206 -28.43 -6.15 -3.32
CA GLU A 206 -28.91 -7.18 -2.39
C GLU A 206 -29.02 -6.67 -0.94
N PRO A 207 -29.77 -7.36 -0.06
CA PRO A 207 -29.81 -7.02 1.36
C PRO A 207 -28.42 -7.07 2.00
N LEU A 208 -28.14 -6.10 2.89
CA LEU A 208 -26.82 -5.98 3.54
C LEU A 208 -26.33 -7.27 4.24
N PRO A 209 -27.17 -8.08 4.92
CA PRO A 209 -26.74 -9.35 5.49
C PRO A 209 -26.19 -10.36 4.48
N VAL A 210 -26.80 -10.41 3.29
CA VAL A 210 -26.39 -11.30 2.19
C VAL A 210 -25.01 -10.89 1.69
N LEU A 211 -24.81 -9.59 1.50
CA LEU A 211 -23.53 -9.03 1.07
C LEU A 211 -22.42 -9.22 2.11
N ALA A 212 -22.73 -9.03 3.40
CA ALA A 212 -21.79 -9.29 4.50
C ALA A 212 -21.36 -10.77 4.54
N ARG A 213 -22.29 -11.71 4.28
CA ARG A 213 -21.99 -13.14 4.17
C ARG A 213 -21.05 -13.45 3.01
N ARG A 214 -21.31 -12.93 1.79
CA ARG A 214 -20.42 -13.12 0.64
C ARG A 214 -19.03 -12.54 0.85
N LEU A 215 -18.93 -11.35 1.45
CA LEU A 215 -17.64 -10.74 1.82
C LEU A 215 -16.87 -11.61 2.83
N HIS A 216 -17.58 -12.20 3.80
CA HIS A 216 -16.98 -13.10 4.77
C HIS A 216 -16.48 -14.40 4.10
N ASN A 217 -17.28 -15.03 3.24
CA ASN A 217 -16.87 -16.21 2.47
C ASN A 217 -15.61 -15.92 1.64
N HIS A 218 -15.59 -14.79 0.94
CA HIS A 218 -14.43 -14.32 0.18
C HIS A 218 -13.19 -14.12 1.07
N GLU A 219 -13.34 -13.47 2.24
CA GLU A 219 -12.24 -13.30 3.20
C GLU A 219 -11.73 -14.64 3.73
N MET A 220 -12.64 -15.56 4.08
CA MET A 220 -12.27 -16.90 4.56
C MET A 220 -11.54 -17.70 3.49
N ARG A 221 -12.00 -17.65 2.24
CA ARG A 221 -11.31 -18.29 1.11
C ARG A 221 -9.87 -17.79 0.96
N ARG A 222 -9.63 -16.49 1.13
CA ARG A 222 -8.28 -15.90 1.11
C ARG A 222 -7.42 -16.37 2.29
N ARG A 223 -8.01 -16.53 3.47
CA ARG A 223 -7.29 -16.97 4.69
C ARG A 223 -7.00 -18.47 4.71
N SER A 224 -7.88 -19.29 4.13
CA SER A 224 -7.74 -20.75 4.08
C SER A 224 -6.55 -21.23 3.25
N ALA A 225 -5.89 -20.34 2.50
CA ALA A 225 -4.64 -20.61 1.80
C ALA A 225 -3.45 -20.77 2.79
N ALA A 226 -3.47 -21.81 3.62
CA ALA A 226 -2.35 -22.42 4.36
C ALA A 226 -1.20 -21.51 4.86
N GLY A 227 -1.51 -20.32 5.41
CA GLY A 227 -0.50 -19.39 5.93
C GLY A 227 0.39 -18.73 4.87
N ARG A 228 -0.04 -18.76 3.60
CA ARG A 228 0.64 -18.15 2.45
C ARG A 228 -0.20 -17.01 1.88
N VAL A 229 0.47 -16.08 1.21
CA VAL A 229 -0.21 -15.00 0.50
C VAL A 229 -0.89 -15.60 -0.72
N GLY A 230 -2.20 -15.80 -0.62
CA GLY A 230 -3.02 -16.31 -1.72
C GLY A 230 -2.79 -15.53 -3.02
N PRO A 231 -3.00 -16.16 -4.20
CA PRO A 231 -2.68 -15.56 -5.49
C PRO A 231 -3.37 -14.20 -5.70
N GLU A 232 -4.62 -14.06 -5.26
CA GLU A 232 -5.37 -12.80 -5.32
C GLU A 232 -4.72 -11.68 -4.47
N GLN A 233 -4.31 -12.01 -3.25
CA GLN A 233 -3.61 -11.05 -2.38
C GLN A 233 -2.27 -10.66 -3.00
N ARG A 234 -1.52 -11.61 -3.55
CA ARG A 234 -0.23 -11.34 -4.19
C ARG A 234 -0.39 -10.46 -5.43
N ARG A 235 -1.43 -10.71 -6.23
CA ARG A 235 -1.79 -9.88 -7.39
C ARG A 235 -2.14 -8.45 -6.94
N ALA A 236 -2.94 -8.31 -5.88
CA ALA A 236 -3.29 -6.99 -5.33
C ALA A 236 -2.08 -6.23 -4.76
N LEU A 237 -1.17 -6.90 -4.06
CA LEU A 237 0.10 -6.31 -3.58
C LEU A 237 0.98 -5.84 -4.73
N THR A 238 1.07 -6.65 -5.78
CA THR A 238 1.86 -6.32 -6.97
C THR A 238 1.26 -5.15 -7.74
N ALA A 239 -0.06 -5.14 -7.90
CA ALA A 239 -0.79 -4.05 -8.51
C ALA A 239 -0.58 -2.73 -7.74
N ALA A 240 -0.67 -2.77 -6.40
CA ALA A 240 -0.37 -1.63 -5.55
C ALA A 240 1.07 -1.14 -5.77
N PHE A 241 2.05 -2.03 -5.75
CA PHE A 241 3.46 -1.69 -6.04
C PHE A 241 3.64 -0.97 -7.39
N LEU A 242 2.94 -1.42 -8.44
CA LEU A 242 3.00 -0.82 -9.77
C LEU A 242 2.32 0.56 -9.85
N VAL A 243 1.16 0.74 -9.20
CA VAL A 243 0.49 2.05 -9.15
C VAL A 243 1.37 3.08 -8.44
N GLU A 244 2.02 2.69 -7.35
CA GLU A 244 2.99 3.52 -6.64
C GLU A 244 4.21 3.91 -7.48
N PHE A 245 4.69 2.94 -8.26
CA PHE A 245 5.78 3.15 -9.21
C PHE A 245 5.40 4.16 -10.30
N ALA A 246 4.22 4.02 -10.88
CA ALA A 246 3.72 4.92 -11.91
C ALA A 246 3.49 6.35 -11.40
N GLU A 247 2.93 6.51 -10.19
CA GLU A 247 2.78 7.81 -9.53
C GLU A 247 4.13 8.53 -9.42
N HIS A 248 5.17 7.81 -8.98
CA HIS A 248 6.53 8.36 -8.89
C HIS A 248 7.20 8.59 -10.26
N ALA A 249 6.82 7.84 -11.29
CA ALA A 249 7.23 8.11 -12.66
C ALA A 249 6.59 9.39 -13.23
N GLY A 250 5.59 9.97 -12.56
CA GLY A 250 4.84 11.14 -13.02
C GLY A 250 3.71 10.78 -13.99
N VAL A 251 3.31 9.51 -14.03
CA VAL A 251 2.17 9.04 -14.82
C VAL A 251 0.89 9.28 -14.02
N GLN A 252 -0.11 9.87 -14.65
CA GLN A 252 -1.41 10.09 -14.01
C GLN A 252 -2.17 8.78 -13.90
N ALA A 253 -2.78 8.55 -12.74
CA ALA A 253 -3.66 7.40 -12.55
C ALA A 253 -4.91 7.53 -13.44
N PRO A 254 -5.45 6.40 -13.95
CA PRO A 254 -6.70 6.40 -14.69
C PRO A 254 -7.86 6.96 -13.85
N PRO A 255 -8.88 7.56 -14.47
CA PRO A 255 -10.08 7.95 -13.74
C PRO A 255 -10.79 6.72 -13.17
N VAL A 256 -11.40 6.87 -11.99
CA VAL A 256 -12.17 5.80 -11.35
C VAL A 256 -13.42 5.50 -12.19
N PRO A 257 -13.63 4.24 -12.65
CA PRO A 257 -14.80 3.87 -13.43
C PRO A 257 -16.11 4.17 -12.70
N GLU A 258 -17.12 4.64 -13.43
CA GLU A 258 -18.43 5.01 -12.86
C GLU A 258 -19.13 3.82 -12.17
N SER A 259 -18.94 2.60 -12.70
CA SER A 259 -19.48 1.38 -12.09
C SER A 259 -19.03 1.17 -10.65
N HIS A 260 -17.78 1.49 -10.33
CA HIS A 260 -17.26 1.36 -8.96
C HIS A 260 -17.77 2.47 -8.05
N GLN A 261 -17.99 3.67 -8.60
CA GLN A 261 -18.61 4.78 -7.86
C GLN A 261 -20.07 4.46 -7.51
N ALA A 262 -20.82 3.88 -8.46
CA ALA A 262 -22.18 3.41 -8.25
C ALA A 262 -22.23 2.31 -7.18
N LEU A 263 -21.35 1.31 -7.29
CA LEU A 263 -21.23 0.22 -6.31
C LEU A 263 -21.05 0.74 -4.87
N LEU A 264 -20.14 1.71 -4.68
CA LEU A 264 -19.90 2.33 -3.37
C LEU A 264 -21.08 3.16 -2.86
N ALA A 265 -21.75 3.90 -3.75
CA ALA A 265 -22.91 4.70 -3.40
C ALA A 265 -24.07 3.81 -2.96
N GLU A 266 -24.36 2.74 -3.70
CA GLU A 266 -25.38 1.74 -3.37
C GLU A 266 -25.08 1.06 -2.03
N PHE A 267 -23.86 0.56 -1.84
CA PHE A 267 -23.46 -0.05 -0.57
C PHE A 267 -23.65 0.91 0.61
N SER A 268 -23.25 2.16 0.44
CA SER A 268 -23.36 3.17 1.50
C SER A 268 -24.80 3.50 1.84
N ALA A 269 -25.69 3.56 0.85
CA ALA A 269 -27.12 3.71 1.05
C ALA A 269 -27.70 2.53 1.86
N ARG A 270 -27.33 1.29 1.49
CA ARG A 270 -27.75 0.08 2.22
C ARG A 270 -27.24 0.04 3.67
N ALA A 271 -25.98 0.42 3.88
CA ALA A 271 -25.40 0.51 5.21
C ALA A 271 -26.15 1.53 6.09
N ALA A 272 -26.56 2.67 5.50
CA ALA A 272 -27.35 3.67 6.20
C ALA A 272 -28.78 3.21 6.49
N GLU A 273 -29.45 2.58 5.53
CA GLU A 273 -30.78 1.97 5.72
C GLU A 273 -30.76 0.96 6.88
N TRP A 274 -29.76 0.08 6.89
CA TRP A 274 -29.57 -0.90 7.96
C TRP A 274 -29.36 -0.24 9.33
N ALA A 275 -28.46 0.74 9.41
CA ALA A 275 -28.20 1.46 10.65
C ALA A 275 -29.45 2.20 11.17
N ALA A 276 -30.27 2.77 10.28
CA ALA A 276 -31.52 3.41 10.65
C ALA A 276 -32.53 2.41 11.24
N GLN A 277 -32.69 1.24 10.60
CA GLN A 277 -33.59 0.18 11.07
C GLN A 277 -33.20 -0.37 12.44
N HIS A 278 -31.90 -0.48 12.74
CA HIS A 278 -31.40 -1.08 13.98
C HIS A 278 -31.07 -0.06 15.09
N SER A 279 -31.22 1.24 14.81
CA SER A 279 -31.01 2.29 15.81
C SER A 279 -32.04 2.24 16.96
N GLY A 280 -33.25 1.73 16.70
CA GLY A 280 -34.29 1.57 17.71
C GLY A 280 -33.99 0.46 18.72
N ASP A 281 -33.40 -0.65 18.27
CA ASP A 281 -33.12 -1.81 19.11
C ASP A 281 -31.96 -1.55 20.08
N GLU A 282 -30.92 -0.84 19.64
CA GLU A 282 -29.82 -0.38 20.51
C GLU A 282 -30.32 0.56 21.61
N ALA A 283 -31.24 1.49 21.29
CA ALA A 283 -31.81 2.40 22.28
C ALA A 283 -32.67 1.65 23.31
N GLN A 284 -33.39 0.60 22.89
CA GLN A 284 -34.19 -0.24 23.77
C GLN A 284 -33.33 -1.13 24.68
N LEU A 285 -32.21 -1.67 24.17
CA LEU A 285 -31.24 -2.42 24.97
C LEU A 285 -30.45 -1.53 25.94
N ARG A 286 -30.08 -0.30 25.53
CA ARG A 286 -29.43 0.69 26.41
C ARG A 286 -30.38 1.27 27.47
N GLY A 287 -31.68 1.35 27.19
CA GLY A 287 -32.69 1.79 28.17
C GLY A 287 -32.82 0.89 29.41
N HIS A 288 -32.25 -0.31 29.40
CA HIS A 288 -32.14 -1.18 30.57
C HIS A 288 -30.74 -1.19 31.21
N ALA A 289 -29.75 -0.55 30.59
CA ALA A 289 -28.39 -0.43 31.08
C ALA A 289 -28.04 1.05 31.36
N GLY A 290 -28.69 1.63 32.37
CA GLY A 290 -28.33 2.82 33.17
C GLY A 290 -27.42 3.93 32.58
N ASP A 291 -28.00 5.13 32.47
CA ASP A 291 -27.45 6.41 32.97
C ASP A 291 -25.93 6.67 32.87
N SER A 292 -25.33 6.45 31.69
CA SER A 292 -23.98 6.98 31.40
C SER A 292 -23.98 7.82 30.13
N ALA A 293 -24.07 9.13 30.37
CA ALA A 293 -24.13 10.22 29.42
C ALA A 293 -22.84 10.39 28.60
N GLY A 294 -22.98 10.58 27.29
CA GLY A 294 -21.90 10.96 26.38
C GLY A 294 -22.40 11.06 24.94
N GLY A 295 -22.99 12.19 24.59
CA GLY A 295 -23.73 12.42 23.34
C GLY A 295 -22.91 12.23 22.06
N SER A 296 -23.44 11.44 21.15
CA SER A 296 -23.00 11.35 19.76
C SER A 296 -23.94 12.19 18.89
N GLN A 297 -23.44 13.30 18.34
CA GLN A 297 -24.20 14.18 17.46
C GLN A 297 -24.26 13.58 16.04
N GLY A 298 -25.48 13.44 15.52
CA GLY A 298 -25.77 12.84 14.22
C GLY A 298 -25.33 13.70 13.03
N THR A 299 -24.61 13.05 12.11
CA THR A 299 -24.14 13.59 10.83
C THR A 299 -25.11 13.20 9.70
N GLY A 300 -25.58 14.19 8.94
CA GLY A 300 -26.57 14.03 7.87
C GLY A 300 -26.04 13.39 6.58
N LEU A 301 -26.90 12.57 5.96
CA LEU A 301 -26.66 11.69 4.80
C LEU A 301 -26.25 12.37 3.48
N GLY A 302 -26.46 13.68 3.30
CA GLY A 302 -26.11 14.39 2.06
C GLY A 302 -24.61 14.69 1.89
N ALA A 303 -23.84 14.70 2.98
CA ALA A 303 -22.38 14.90 2.94
C ALA A 303 -21.63 13.64 2.51
N LEU A 304 -22.27 12.47 2.56
CA LEU A 304 -21.62 11.16 2.46
C LEU A 304 -20.99 10.89 1.09
N ALA A 305 -21.61 11.29 -0.03
CA ALA A 305 -21.08 10.98 -1.37
C ALA A 305 -19.79 11.77 -1.69
N GLY A 306 -19.75 13.07 -1.33
CA GLY A 306 -18.53 13.88 -1.42
C GLY A 306 -17.47 13.44 -0.40
N GLN A 307 -17.91 13.05 0.79
CA GLN A 307 -17.07 12.50 1.84
C GLN A 307 -16.55 11.10 1.48
N LEU A 308 -17.23 10.28 0.68
CA LEU A 308 -16.75 8.98 0.21
C LEU A 308 -15.68 9.12 -0.87
N ARG A 309 -15.77 10.10 -1.76
CA ARG A 309 -14.67 10.40 -2.70
C ARG A 309 -13.46 10.99 -1.97
N GLY A 310 -13.71 11.86 -0.98
CA GLY A 310 -12.70 12.40 -0.08
C GLY A 310 -12.09 11.34 0.85
N LEU A 311 -12.90 10.40 1.36
CA LEU A 311 -12.48 9.29 2.20
C LEU A 311 -11.80 8.22 1.37
N ALA A 312 -12.26 7.87 0.17
CA ALA A 312 -11.53 6.91 -0.67
C ALA A 312 -10.15 7.45 -1.04
N SER A 313 -10.04 8.75 -1.35
CA SER A 313 -8.74 9.40 -1.62
C SER A 313 -7.89 9.61 -0.36
N ALA A 314 -8.47 10.00 0.77
CA ALA A 314 -7.78 10.14 2.06
C ALA A 314 -7.40 8.79 2.67
N TRP A 315 -8.26 7.78 2.57
CA TRP A 315 -8.03 6.39 2.95
C TRP A 315 -6.98 5.75 2.04
N TRP A 316 -6.98 6.05 0.73
CA TRP A 316 -5.85 5.74 -0.16
C TRP A 316 -4.53 6.41 0.25
N ALA A 317 -4.57 7.64 0.77
CA ALA A 317 -3.38 8.38 1.18
C ALA A 317 -2.85 7.99 2.58
N GLU A 318 -3.74 7.76 3.54
CA GLU A 318 -3.44 7.51 4.96
C GLU A 318 -3.46 6.02 5.30
N ASP A 319 -4.48 5.26 4.86
CA ASP A 319 -4.76 3.91 5.34
C ASP A 319 -4.22 2.78 4.45
N ARG A 320 -3.74 3.09 3.23
CA ARG A 320 -2.84 2.20 2.47
C ARG A 320 -1.63 1.76 3.31
N LYS A 321 -1.18 2.59 4.25
CA LYS A 321 -0.07 2.28 5.16
C LYS A 321 -0.48 1.29 6.26
N SER A 322 -1.76 1.26 6.65
CA SER A 322 -2.29 0.43 7.74
C SER A 322 -2.88 -0.88 7.23
N ALA A 323 -3.61 -0.86 6.11
CA ALA A 323 -4.23 -2.05 5.51
C ALA A 323 -3.19 -3.11 5.10
N LEU A 324 -2.00 -2.68 4.66
CA LEU A 324 -0.87 -3.58 4.37
C LEU A 324 -0.17 -4.12 5.63
N ARG A 325 -0.20 -3.40 6.76
CA ARG A 325 0.33 -3.90 8.04
C ARG A 325 -0.60 -4.92 8.70
N ALA A 326 -1.91 -4.70 8.62
CA ALA A 326 -2.91 -5.62 9.16
C ALA A 326 -2.90 -7.01 8.49
N GLY A 327 -2.41 -7.11 7.25
CA GLY A 327 -2.19 -8.40 6.58
C GLY A 327 -0.88 -9.12 6.93
N ALA A 328 0.11 -8.42 7.48
CA ALA A 328 1.41 -8.98 7.84
C ALA A 328 1.53 -9.35 9.33
N GLU A 329 0.72 -8.72 10.19
CA GLU A 329 0.65 -9.01 11.62
C GLU A 329 -0.63 -9.80 11.91
N GLY A 330 -0.57 -11.10 11.68
CA GLY A 330 -1.58 -12.03 12.17
C GLY A 330 -1.76 -11.86 13.68
N ALA A 331 -3.00 -11.59 14.09
CA ALA A 331 -3.51 -11.55 15.46
C ALA A 331 -3.00 -10.39 16.35
N GLY A 332 -3.84 -9.35 16.40
CA GLY A 332 -4.09 -8.61 17.64
C GLY A 332 -3.58 -7.17 17.65
N TYR A 333 -4.38 -6.22 17.15
CA TYR A 333 -4.58 -4.92 17.80
C TYR A 333 -5.92 -4.31 17.34
N LEU A 334 -6.84 -4.20 18.30
CA LEU A 334 -7.94 -3.23 18.32
C LEU A 334 -7.34 -1.88 18.71
N GLY A 335 -7.73 -0.81 17.99
CA GLY A 335 -7.31 0.54 18.34
C GLY A 335 -7.87 1.56 17.36
N ALA A 336 -9.06 2.08 17.67
CA ALA A 336 -9.71 3.16 16.97
C ALA A 336 -8.81 4.40 16.85
N ALA A 337 -8.75 4.99 15.67
CA ALA A 337 -8.34 6.38 15.50
C ALA A 337 -9.59 7.21 15.22
N VAL A 338 -10.05 7.94 16.25
CA VAL A 338 -11.00 9.05 16.13
C VAL A 338 -10.25 10.22 15.50
N LEU A 339 -10.80 10.82 14.44
CA LEU A 339 -10.35 12.13 13.96
C LEU A 339 -11.55 13.08 13.83
N SER A 340 -11.62 13.98 14.82
CA SER A 340 -12.42 15.20 14.81
C SER A 340 -11.56 16.38 14.34
N SER A 341 -12.20 17.24 13.53
CA SER A 341 -11.93 18.69 13.32
C SER A 341 -10.73 19.06 12.43
N ALA A 342 -10.73 20.12 11.62
CA ALA A 342 -11.62 21.29 11.52
C ALA A 342 -11.58 21.90 10.11
N LEU A 343 -12.72 22.46 9.69
CA LEU A 343 -12.84 23.43 8.60
C LEU A 343 -12.17 24.75 9.02
N ALA A 344 -11.15 25.20 8.29
CA ALA A 344 -10.68 26.58 8.35
C ALA A 344 -11.41 27.38 7.27
N GLY A 345 -12.15 28.39 7.72
CA GLY A 345 -13.15 29.10 6.95
C GLY A 345 -12.58 30.06 5.90
N SER A 346 -13.38 30.22 4.86
CA SER A 346 -13.37 31.36 3.96
C SER A 346 -13.81 32.63 4.71
N ARG A 347 -12.93 33.64 4.79
CA ARG A 347 -13.34 35.03 5.01
C ARG A 347 -12.52 36.00 4.17
N LEU A 348 -13.26 36.64 3.26
CA LEU A 348 -13.14 38.00 2.71
C LEU A 348 -11.77 38.69 2.72
N ARG A 349 -11.31 39.07 1.53
CA ARG A 349 -10.67 40.38 1.32
C ARG A 349 -11.61 41.27 0.52
N ARG A 350 -12.06 42.36 1.15
CA ARG A 350 -12.19 43.65 0.48
C ARG A 350 -10.83 44.33 0.54
#